data_AF-A0A965JNK0-F1
#
_entry.id   AF-A0A965JNK0-F1
#
_cell.length_a   1.000
_cell.length_b   1.000
_cell.length_c   1.000
_cell.angle_alpha   90.00
_cell.angle_beta   90.00
_cell.angle_gamma   90.00
#
_symmetry.space_group_name_H-M   'P 1'
#
loop_
_entity.id
_entity.type
_entity.pdbx_description
1 polymer ?
#
loop_
_entity_poly.entity_id
_entity_poly.type
_entity_poly.pdbx_seq_one_letter_code
_entity_poly.pdbx_strand_id
1 'polypeptide(L)' 'MSFFDHLEPYAGDPILSLNEAFQKDPRADKINLSIGIYFDDAGRIPVLQCVQRAEAQMLAEVAPKPYLPMEGSPEMR' A
#
# COMPACT_ATOMS: atom_id res chain seq x y z
N MET A 1 -13.21 14.88 31.25
CA MET A 1 -13.87 14.74 29.93
C MET A 1 -12.88 15.21 28.89
N SER A 2 -12.54 14.33 27.96
CA SER A 2 -11.69 14.65 26.83
C SER A 2 -12.51 15.37 25.77
N PHE A 3 -11.87 16.27 25.02
CA PHE A 3 -12.50 16.94 23.87
C PHE A 3 -13.08 15.93 22.86
N PHE A 4 -12.53 14.72 22.80
CA PHE A 4 -12.90 13.67 21.84
C PHE A 4 -14.02 12.72 22.30
N ASP A 5 -14.60 12.92 23.49
CA ASP A 5 -15.60 12.00 24.05
C ASP A 5 -16.90 11.90 23.19
N HIS A 6 -17.11 12.83 22.26
CA HIS A 6 -18.25 12.86 21.34
C HIS A 6 -17.99 12.15 20.00
N LEU A 7 -16.77 11.67 19.76
CA LEU A 7 -16.43 10.98 18.52
C LEU A 7 -16.82 9.50 18.61
N GLU A 8 -17.71 9.08 17.73
CA GLU A 8 -18.05 7.67 17.60
C GLU A 8 -16.91 6.90 16.90
N PRO A 9 -16.59 5.67 17.35
CA PRO A 9 -15.60 4.85 16.68
C PRO A 9 -16.05 4.49 15.26
N TYR A 10 -15.18 4.73 14.28
CA TYR A 10 -15.38 4.22 12.93
C TYR A 10 -15.18 2.70 12.93
N ALA A 11 -16.14 1.97 12.36
CA ALA A 11 -16.13 0.50 12.34
C ALA A 11 -14.97 -0.12 11.53
N GLY A 12 -14.20 0.69 10.80
CA GLY A 12 -13.10 0.24 9.96
C GLY A 12 -13.57 -0.17 8.56
N ASP A 13 -12.60 -0.30 7.65
CA ASP A 13 -12.85 -0.84 6.32
C ASP A 13 -12.96 -2.38 6.40
N PRO A 14 -14.03 -2.99 5.86
CA PRO A 14 -14.23 -4.45 5.94
C PRO A 14 -13.08 -5.28 5.32
N ILE A 15 -12.42 -4.77 4.28
CA ILE A 15 -11.28 -5.45 3.62
C ILE A 15 -10.07 -5.43 4.55
N LEU A 16 -9.83 -4.29 5.23
CA LEU A 16 -8.73 -4.18 6.20
C LEU A 16 -8.97 -5.08 7.42
N SER A 17 -10.19 -5.11 7.96
CA SER A 17 -10.54 -6.00 9.07
C SER A 17 -10.34 -7.48 8.72
N LEU A 18 -10.65 -7.87 7.47
CA LEU A 18 -10.43 -9.24 7.00
C LEU A 18 -8.95 -9.57 6.83
N ASN A 19 -8.12 -8.63 6.38
CA ASN A 19 -6.67 -8.80 6.34
C ASN A 19 -6.09 -8.98 7.76
N GLU A 20 -6.52 -8.16 8.72
CA GLU A 20 -6.07 -8.30 10.11
C GLU A 20 -6.46 -9.66 10.72
N ALA A 21 -7.69 -10.11 10.49
CA ALA A 21 -8.14 -11.42 10.91
C ALA A 21 -7.31 -12.54 10.27
N PHE A 22 -7.01 -12.42 8.97
CA PHE A 22 -6.11 -13.33 8.27
C PHE A 22 -4.71 -13.34 8.91
N GLN A 23 -4.12 -12.19 9.24
CA GLN A 23 -2.78 -12.13 9.86
C GLN A 23 -2.75 -12.79 11.25
N LYS A 24 -3.80 -12.60 12.06
CA LYS A 24 -3.93 -13.17 13.43
C LYS A 24 -4.17 -14.68 13.45
N ASP A 25 -4.59 -15.27 12.34
CA ASP A 25 -4.84 -16.71 12.24
C ASP A 25 -3.52 -17.52 12.31
N PRO A 26 -3.36 -18.47 13.25
CA PRO A 26 -2.11 -19.22 13.40
C PRO A 26 -1.93 -20.36 12.38
N ARG A 27 -2.96 -20.69 11.58
CA ARG A 27 -2.87 -21.78 10.60
C ARG A 27 -1.79 -21.48 9.55
N ALA A 28 -0.93 -22.46 9.27
CA ALA A 28 0.19 -22.30 8.35
C ALA A 28 -0.25 -22.36 6.87
N ASP A 29 -1.37 -23.01 6.57
CA ASP A 29 -1.92 -23.29 5.24
C ASP A 29 -3.11 -22.38 4.88
N LYS A 30 -3.27 -21.25 5.58
CA LYS A 30 -4.31 -20.25 5.30
C LYS A 30 -4.05 -19.53 3.97
N ILE A 31 -5.11 -19.25 3.22
CA ILE A 31 -5.07 -18.55 1.94
C ILE A 31 -5.83 -17.22 2.06
N ASN A 32 -5.20 -16.13 1.62
CA ASN A 32 -5.82 -14.80 1.62
C ASN A 32 -6.36 -14.46 0.24
N LEU A 33 -7.69 -14.31 0.12
CA LEU A 33 -8.38 -13.90 -1.10
C LEU A 33 -9.13 -12.57 -0.91
N SER A 34 -8.85 -11.82 0.16
CA SER A 34 -9.60 -10.61 0.50
C SER A 34 -9.14 -9.37 -0.25
N ILE A 35 -7.87 -9.32 -0.65
CA ILE A 35 -7.26 -8.17 -1.30
C ILE A 35 -6.89 -8.51 -2.73
N GLY A 36 -7.29 -7.65 -3.68
CA GLY A 36 -6.95 -7.75 -5.10
C GLY A 36 -5.52 -7.30 -5.42
N ILE A 37 -4.52 -7.87 -4.75
CA ILE A 37 -3.11 -7.66 -5.07
C ILE A 37 -2.59 -8.89 -5.81
N TYR A 38 -1.78 -8.66 -6.83
CA TYR A 38 -1.06 -9.74 -7.51
C TYR A 38 0.06 -10.28 -6.61
N PHE A 39 0.07 -11.59 -6.42
CA PHE A 39 1.13 -12.31 -5.72
C PHE A 39 1.89 -13.19 -6.72
N ASP A 40 3.19 -13.33 -6.50
CA ASP A 40 4.00 -14.32 -7.21
C ASP A 40 3.72 -15.75 -6.72
N ASP A 41 4.36 -16.73 -7.36
CA ASP A 41 4.21 -18.16 -7.03
C ASP A 41 4.64 -18.51 -5.58
N ALA A 42 5.35 -17.60 -4.91
CA ALA A 42 5.77 -17.74 -3.51
C ALA A 42 4.89 -16.94 -2.54
N GLY A 43 3.78 -16.36 -3.01
CA GLY A 43 2.84 -15.59 -2.18
C GLY A 43 3.35 -14.21 -1.78
N ARG A 44 4.31 -13.64 -2.51
CA ARG A 44 4.88 -12.30 -2.25
C ARG A 44 4.35 -11.28 -3.24
N ILE A 45 4.34 -10.01 -2.83
CA ILE A 45 4.01 -8.88 -3.73
C ILE A 45 5.27 -8.57 -4.54
N PRO A 46 5.29 -8.78 -5.87
CA PRO A 46 6.49 -8.56 -6.66
C PRO A 46 6.65 -7.09 -7.03
N VAL A 47 7.89 -6.60 -7.00
CA VAL A 47 8.26 -5.32 -7.62
C VAL A 47 8.80 -5.60 -9.02
N LEU A 48 8.16 -5.04 -10.05
CA LEU A 48 8.55 -5.27 -11.44
C LEU A 48 10.00 -4.80 -11.69
N GLN A 49 10.73 -5.53 -12.53
CA GLN A 49 12.13 -5.21 -12.84
C GLN A 49 12.30 -3.80 -13.46
N CYS A 50 11.35 -3.36 -14.28
CA CYS A 50 11.35 -2.02 -14.86
C CYS A 50 11.18 -0.94 -13.78
N VAL A 51 10.33 -1.19 -12.77
CA VAL A 51 10.12 -0.28 -11.64
C VAL A 51 11.39 -0.17 -10.81
N GLN A 52 12.02 -1.29 -10.45
CA GLN A 52 13.29 -1.29 -9.70
C GLN A 52 14.40 -0.49 -10.41
N ARG A 53 14.49 -0.62 -11.75
CA ARG A 53 15.47 0.14 -12.55
C ARG A 53 15.16 1.63 -12.55
N ALA A 54 13.90 2.01 -12.70
CA ALA A 54 13.48 3.41 -12.68
C ALA A 54 13.76 4.05 -11.30
N GLU A 55 13.45 3.36 -10.20
CA GLU A 55 13.76 3.84 -8.85
C GLU A 55 15.25 4.06 -8.63
N ALA A 56 16.10 3.13 -9.09
CA ALA A 56 17.55 3.26 -8.98
C ALA A 56 18.09 4.46 -9.79
N GLN A 57 17.54 4.71 -10.98
CA GLN A 57 17.90 5.87 -11.80
C GLN A 57 17.49 7.18 -11.12
N MET A 58 16.24 7.29 -10.66
CA MET A 58 15.74 8.46 -9.96
C MET A 58 16.56 8.76 -8.69
N LEU A 59 16.96 7.72 -7.95
CA LEU A 59 17.77 7.86 -6.75
C LEU A 59 19.18 8.37 -7.07
N ALA A 60 19.78 7.95 -8.18
CA ALA A 60 21.10 8.38 -8.61
C ALA A 60 21.14 9.84 -9.08
N GLU A 61 20.03 10.37 -9.62
CA GLU A 61 19.95 11.76 -10.10
C GLU A 61 19.94 12.81 -8.98
N VAL A 62 19.47 12.45 -7.76
CA VAL A 62 19.41 13.32 -6.58
C VAL A 62 18.85 14.72 -6.91
N ALA A 63 17.71 14.78 -7.58
CA ALA A 63 17.06 16.03 -7.96
C ALA A 63 16.30 16.66 -6.77
N PRO A 64 16.16 18.01 -6.73
CA PRO A 64 15.26 18.67 -5.79
C PRO A 64 13.81 18.20 -6.01
N LYS A 65 13.01 18.17 -4.93
CA LYS A 65 11.61 17.70 -4.93
C LYS A 65 10.62 18.86 -4.69
N PRO A 66 10.48 19.82 -5.62
CA PRO A 66 9.54 20.92 -5.47
C PRO A 66 8.09 20.44 -5.61
N TYR A 67 7.14 21.33 -5.27
CA TYR A 67 5.73 21.08 -5.56
C TYR A 67 5.51 20.88 -7.07
N LEU A 68 4.69 19.87 -7.41
CA LEU A 68 4.21 19.65 -8.77
C LEU A 68 3.04 20.60 -9.09
N PRO A 69 2.74 20.84 -10.37
CA PRO A 69 1.48 21.45 -10.79
C PRO A 69 0.27 20.69 -10.22
N MET A 70 -0.88 21.35 -10.12
CA MET A 70 -2.12 20.75 -9.61
C MET A 70 -2.52 19.47 -10.35
N GLU A 71 -2.21 19.38 -11.63
CA GLU A 71 -2.52 18.24 -12.50
C GLU A 71 -1.41 17.18 -12.53
N GLY A 72 -0.35 17.32 -11.73
CA GLY A 72 0.81 16.43 -11.72
C GLY A 72 1.86 16.71 -12.81
N SER A 73 2.78 15.76 -13.00
CA SER A 73 3.82 15.82 -14.02
C SER A 73 3.20 15.66 -15.43
N PRO A 74 3.52 16.54 -16.40
CA PRO A 74 3.05 16.42 -17.78
C PRO A 74 3.46 15.11 -18.45
N GLU A 75 4.61 14.53 -18.07
CA GLU A 75 5.15 13.29 -18.60
C GLU A 75 4.36 12.04 -18.17
N MET A 76 3.48 12.17 -17.16
CA MET A 76 2.63 11.09 -16.64
C MET A 76 1.16 11.18 -17.07
N ARG A 77 0.83 12.05 -18.03
CA ARG A 77 -0.50 12.11 -18.66
C ARG A 77 -0.57 11.24 -19.90
#